data_AF-A0A453HV85-F1
#
_entry.id   AF-A0A453HV85-F1
#
_cell.length_a   1.000
_cell.length_b   1.000
_cell.length_c   1.000
_cell.angle_alpha   90.00
_cell.angle_beta   90.00
_cell.angle_gamma   90.00
#
_symmetry.space_group_name_H-M   'P 1'
#
loop_
_entity.id
_entity.type
_entity.pdbx_description
1 polymer ?
#
loop_
_entity_poly.entity_id
_entity_poly.type
_entity_poly.pdbx_seq_one_letter_code
_entity_poly.pdbx_strand_id
1 'polypeptide(L)'
;MSGGISGIHADHLTIHGSDKGFSFKTTPGRGGYIKEVVISDVEMDGIRVAIEFIGNLSSHPDDDFDPSELPVIDQITLKNMVGTNISVAGVLSGIDGDPFTAICLSNLSFSITDSAYSTPWSCSNVSGYSESVFPEPCSELYTSSSNSSICFSLPSYSALAVA
;
A
#
# COMPACT_ATOMS: atom_id res chain seq x y z
N MET A 1 -13.86 19.42 0.57
CA MET A 1 -13.02 18.42 -0.12
C MET A 1 -11.60 18.52 0.40
N SER A 2 -11.00 17.41 0.83
CA SER A 2 -9.59 17.37 1.24
C SER A 2 -8.69 17.51 0.01
N GLY A 3 -7.47 18.02 0.20
CA GLY A 3 -6.44 17.99 -0.84
C GLY A 3 -6.00 16.55 -1.16
N GLY A 4 -5.28 16.37 -2.27
CA GLY A 4 -4.67 15.09 -2.64
C GLY A 4 -3.15 15.12 -2.49
N ILE A 5 -2.53 13.95 -2.45
CA ILE A 5 -1.08 13.76 -2.47
C ILE A 5 -0.67 12.91 -3.67
N SER A 6 0.36 13.34 -4.39
CA SER A 6 0.89 12.59 -5.53
C SER A 6 2.38 12.79 -5.77
N GLY A 7 2.98 11.89 -6.56
CA GLY A 7 4.39 11.96 -6.94
C GLY A 7 5.32 11.64 -5.77
N ILE A 8 4.93 10.67 -4.93
CA ILE A 8 5.69 10.29 -3.74
C ILE A 8 6.69 9.21 -4.12
N HIS A 9 7.97 9.46 -3.82
CA HIS A 9 9.03 8.48 -3.93
C HIS A 9 9.72 8.31 -2.58
N ALA A 10 9.84 7.08 -2.11
CA ALA A 10 10.59 6.77 -0.91
C ALA A 10 11.38 5.46 -1.12
N ASP A 11 12.69 5.54 -1.01
CA ASP A 11 13.59 4.42 -1.30
C ASP A 11 14.72 4.29 -0.26
N HIS A 12 15.31 3.11 -0.16
CA HIS A 12 16.41 2.80 0.78
C HIS A 12 16.02 3.07 2.24
N LEU A 13 14.91 2.50 2.69
CA LEU A 13 14.36 2.69 4.03
C LEU A 13 14.67 1.52 4.94
N THR A 14 14.90 1.82 6.22
CA THR A 14 14.97 0.81 7.29
C THR A 14 13.97 1.14 8.39
N ILE A 15 13.08 0.20 8.72
CA ILE A 15 12.00 0.38 9.70
C ILE A 15 12.11 -0.69 10.79
N HIS A 16 12.09 -0.28 12.07
CA HIS A 16 12.26 -1.18 13.20
C HIS A 16 11.19 -0.99 14.28
N GLY A 17 10.75 -2.08 14.91
CA GLY A 17 9.98 -2.06 16.16
C GLY A 17 8.68 -1.25 16.11
N SER A 18 8.04 -1.18 14.93
CA SER A 18 6.93 -0.27 14.66
C SER A 18 5.60 -1.00 14.49
N ASP A 19 4.50 -0.31 14.78
CA ASP A 19 3.16 -0.86 14.62
C ASP A 19 2.80 -1.12 13.15
N LYS A 20 3.25 -0.22 12.27
CA LYS A 20 3.04 -0.24 10.83
C LYS A 20 4.34 -0.01 10.09
N GLY A 21 4.56 -0.70 8.98
CA GLY A 21 5.60 -0.36 8.01
C GLY A 21 5.14 0.81 7.15
N PHE A 22 4.19 0.55 6.25
CA PHE A 22 3.52 1.56 5.43
C PHE A 22 2.02 1.51 5.64
N SER A 23 1.38 2.67 5.73
CA SER A 23 -0.05 2.77 5.92
C SER A 23 -0.67 3.87 5.05
N PHE A 24 -1.61 3.47 4.20
CA PHE A 24 -2.39 4.30 3.31
C PHE A 24 -3.81 4.40 3.90
N LYS A 25 -4.21 5.59 4.35
CA LYS A 25 -5.46 5.77 5.07
C LYS A 25 -6.33 6.84 4.46
N THR A 26 -7.61 6.54 4.35
CA THR A 26 -8.64 7.49 3.95
C THR A 26 -10.00 7.07 4.53
N THR A 27 -11.06 7.83 4.22
CA THR A 27 -12.45 7.57 4.64
C THR A 27 -13.43 8.14 3.62
N PRO A 28 -14.62 7.53 3.41
CA PRO A 28 -15.68 8.13 2.61
C PRO A 28 -15.94 9.56 3.05
N GLY A 29 -16.12 10.46 2.09
CA GLY A 29 -16.34 11.88 2.33
C GLY A 29 -15.10 12.75 2.57
N ARG A 30 -13.89 12.17 2.46
CA ARG A 30 -12.66 12.96 2.33
C ARG A 30 -12.51 13.60 0.95
N GLY A 31 -12.93 12.91 -0.11
CA GLY A 31 -12.57 13.19 -1.50
C GLY A 31 -11.06 13.14 -1.75
N GLY A 32 -10.60 13.80 -2.81
CA GLY A 32 -9.17 13.94 -3.12
C GLY A 32 -8.53 12.65 -3.64
N TYR A 33 -7.21 12.50 -3.44
CA TYR A 33 -6.48 11.35 -3.97
C TYR A 33 -5.20 11.03 -3.20
N ILE A 34 -4.79 9.76 -3.27
CA ILE A 34 -3.42 9.28 -3.02
C ILE A 34 -3.00 8.57 -4.30
N LYS A 35 -2.10 9.17 -5.07
CA LYS A 35 -1.70 8.57 -6.36
C LYS A 35 -0.22 8.69 -6.69
N GLU A 36 0.25 7.89 -7.65
CA GLU A 36 1.61 7.99 -8.17
C GLU A 36 2.65 7.84 -7.03
N VAL A 37 2.52 6.76 -6.26
CA VAL A 37 3.38 6.47 -5.10
C VAL A 37 4.26 5.29 -5.43
N VAL A 38 5.57 5.45 -5.27
CA VAL A 38 6.55 4.38 -5.43
C VAL A 38 7.38 4.29 -4.16
N ILE A 39 7.32 3.13 -3.50
CA ILE A 39 8.14 2.81 -2.33
C ILE A 39 9.01 1.61 -2.68
N SER A 40 10.33 1.73 -2.53
CA SER A 40 11.25 0.66 -2.88
C SER A 40 12.40 0.45 -1.91
N ASP A 41 13.02 -0.73 -2.00
CA ASP A 41 14.28 -1.03 -1.34
C ASP A 41 14.18 -0.80 0.18
N VAL A 42 13.28 -1.56 0.80
CA VAL A 42 12.91 -1.42 2.22
C VAL A 42 13.32 -2.64 3.02
N GLU A 43 13.96 -2.40 4.16
CA GLU A 43 14.25 -3.39 5.18
C GLU A 43 13.38 -3.15 6.42
N MET A 44 12.71 -4.19 6.90
CA MET A 44 11.81 -4.15 8.06
C MET A 44 12.22 -5.18 9.10
N ASP A 45 12.20 -4.81 10.39
CA ASP A 45 12.36 -5.79 11.48
C ASP A 45 11.47 -5.48 12.69
N GLY A 46 10.74 -6.49 13.16
CA GLY A 46 9.87 -6.37 14.33
C GLY A 46 8.66 -5.48 14.07
N ILE A 47 8.00 -5.65 12.91
CA ILE A 47 6.84 -4.84 12.50
C ILE A 47 5.54 -5.63 12.70
N ARG A 48 4.52 -5.00 13.31
CA ARG A 48 3.24 -5.69 13.50
C ARG A 48 2.46 -5.86 12.19
N VAL A 49 2.28 -4.81 11.39
CA VAL A 49 1.68 -4.91 10.04
C VAL A 49 2.58 -4.23 9.02
N ALA A 50 3.14 -4.99 8.07
CA ALA A 50 4.09 -4.43 7.11
C ALA A 50 3.43 -3.45 6.14
N ILE A 51 2.28 -3.82 5.56
CA ILE A 51 1.55 -2.99 4.59
C ILE A 51 0.08 -2.85 5.01
N GLU A 52 -0.40 -1.62 5.10
CA GLU A 52 -1.79 -1.32 5.47
C GLU A 52 -2.45 -0.38 4.45
N PHE A 53 -3.64 -0.75 3.98
CA PHE A 53 -4.56 0.13 3.27
C PHE A 53 -5.89 0.11 4.02
N ILE A 54 -6.38 1.27 4.44
CA ILE A 54 -7.65 1.40 5.16
C ILE A 54 -8.47 2.52 4.51
N GLY A 55 -9.55 2.12 3.86
CA GLY A 55 -10.47 3.02 3.20
C GLY A 55 -11.56 3.60 4.09
N ASN A 56 -11.78 3.04 5.29
CA ASN A 56 -12.85 3.43 6.22
C ASN A 56 -12.30 3.86 7.59
N LEU A 57 -11.35 4.79 7.60
CA LEU A 57 -10.83 5.33 8.85
C LEU A 57 -11.88 6.26 9.50
N SER A 58 -12.47 5.85 10.63
CA SER A 58 -13.56 6.55 11.31
C SER A 58 -13.16 7.90 11.95
N SER A 59 -12.79 8.90 11.15
CA SER A 59 -12.45 10.23 11.66
C SER A 59 -12.71 11.33 10.64
N HIS A 60 -13.81 12.05 10.86
CA HIS A 60 -14.04 13.38 10.33
C HIS A 60 -13.95 14.39 11.49
N PRO A 61 -13.45 15.62 11.26
CA PRO A 61 -13.37 16.65 12.30
C PRO A 61 -14.75 17.18 12.72
N ASP A 62 -15.74 17.07 11.83
CA ASP A 62 -17.13 17.50 11.98
C ASP A 62 -18.05 16.60 11.13
N ASP A 63 -19.36 16.85 11.21
CA ASP A 63 -20.41 16.10 10.50
C ASP A 63 -20.86 16.80 9.19
N ASP A 64 -20.20 17.89 8.77
CA ASP A 64 -20.60 18.70 7.60
C ASP A 64 -19.94 18.21 6.29
N PHE A 65 -19.25 17.08 6.32
CA PHE A 65 -18.64 16.47 5.13
C PHE A 65 -19.71 15.82 4.23
N ASP A 66 -19.44 15.76 2.93
CA ASP A 66 -20.28 15.03 1.98
C ASP A 66 -19.87 13.55 1.96
N PRO A 67 -20.68 12.59 2.45
CA PRO A 67 -20.30 11.18 2.52
C PRO A 67 -20.09 10.53 1.14
N SER A 68 -20.60 11.15 0.07
CA SER A 68 -20.48 10.66 -1.30
C SER A 68 -19.15 11.04 -1.97
N GLU A 69 -18.37 11.91 -1.35
CA GLU A 69 -17.05 12.33 -1.85
C GLU A 69 -15.99 11.27 -1.54
N LEU A 70 -15.81 10.32 -2.47
CA LEU A 70 -14.87 9.22 -2.29
C LEU A 70 -13.44 9.58 -2.75
N PRO A 71 -12.41 9.13 -2.03
CA PRO A 71 -11.00 9.36 -2.36
C PRO A 71 -10.52 8.41 -3.47
N VAL A 72 -9.66 8.90 -4.37
CA VAL A 72 -9.03 8.04 -5.39
C VAL A 72 -7.70 7.48 -4.87
N ILE A 73 -7.56 6.15 -4.85
CA ILE A 73 -6.27 5.45 -4.64
C ILE A 73 -5.80 4.88 -5.97
N ASP A 74 -4.71 5.41 -6.52
CA ASP A 74 -4.27 5.04 -7.88
C ASP A 74 -2.74 4.93 -8.01
N GLN A 75 -2.26 4.00 -8.85
CA GLN A 75 -0.83 3.87 -9.18
C GLN A 75 0.09 3.80 -7.94
N ILE A 76 -0.16 2.84 -7.06
CA ILE A 76 0.65 2.57 -5.86
C ILE A 76 1.56 1.37 -6.13
N THR A 77 2.88 1.56 -6.04
CA THR A 77 3.87 0.50 -6.25
C THR A 77 4.74 0.32 -5.02
N LEU A 78 4.73 -0.88 -4.46
CA LEU A 78 5.59 -1.32 -3.37
C LEU A 78 6.51 -2.41 -3.92
N LYS A 79 7.82 -2.17 -3.96
CA LYS A 79 8.77 -3.10 -4.56
C LYS A 79 10.02 -3.33 -3.72
N ASN A 80 10.66 -4.49 -3.88
CA ASN A 80 11.93 -4.83 -3.24
C ASN A 80 11.90 -4.59 -1.72
N MET A 81 11.06 -5.33 -1.00
CA MET A 81 10.97 -5.20 0.45
C MET A 81 11.28 -6.52 1.13
N VAL A 82 12.14 -6.47 2.14
CA VAL A 82 12.48 -7.63 2.97
C VAL A 82 12.12 -7.32 4.42
N GLY A 83 11.45 -8.25 5.08
CA GLY A 83 11.00 -8.08 6.45
C GLY A 83 11.31 -9.30 7.31
N THR A 84 11.88 -9.09 8.49
CA THR A 84 12.01 -10.10 9.55
C THR A 84 11.10 -9.77 10.72
N ASN A 85 10.72 -10.79 11.48
CA ASN A 85 9.88 -10.64 12.66
C ASN A 85 8.57 -9.85 12.39
N ILE A 86 7.91 -10.14 11.27
CA ILE A 86 6.66 -9.48 10.86
C ILE A 86 5.47 -10.23 11.48
N SER A 87 4.48 -9.56 12.07
CA SER A 87 3.29 -10.27 12.58
C SER A 87 2.23 -10.50 11.48
N VAL A 88 1.97 -9.50 10.63
CA VAL A 88 1.02 -9.56 9.51
C VAL A 88 1.67 -8.92 8.28
N ALA A 89 1.67 -9.63 7.15
CA ALA A 89 2.22 -9.14 5.89
C ALA A 89 1.41 -7.97 5.34
N GLY A 90 0.08 -8.07 5.34
CA GLY A 90 -0.74 -6.93 4.99
C GLY A 90 -2.21 -6.98 5.38
N VAL A 91 -2.77 -5.79 5.62
CA VAL A 91 -4.21 -5.56 5.83
C VAL A 91 -4.67 -4.55 4.80
N LEU A 92 -5.43 -5.00 3.81
CA LEU A 92 -5.85 -4.19 2.67
C LEU A 92 -7.38 -4.14 2.60
N SER A 93 -7.95 -3.03 3.07
CA SER A 93 -9.39 -2.81 3.09
C SER A 93 -9.71 -1.53 2.33
N GLY A 94 -10.29 -1.68 1.14
CA GLY A 94 -10.81 -0.56 0.36
C GLY A 94 -12.19 -0.09 0.83
N ILE A 95 -12.81 0.80 0.06
CA ILE A 95 -14.15 1.32 0.36
C ILE A 95 -15.20 0.41 -0.26
N ASP A 96 -16.30 0.17 0.46
CA ASP A 96 -17.41 -0.60 -0.07
C ASP A 96 -18.08 0.16 -1.23
N GLY A 97 -18.21 -0.49 -2.38
CA GLY A 97 -18.67 0.16 -3.62
C GLY A 97 -17.61 0.98 -4.37
N ASP A 98 -16.41 1.19 -3.80
CA ASP A 98 -15.28 1.89 -4.44
C ASP A 98 -13.94 1.22 -4.08
N PRO A 99 -13.67 0.03 -4.66
CA PRO A 99 -12.51 -0.76 -4.29
C PRO A 99 -11.19 -0.11 -4.73
N PHE A 100 -10.11 -0.35 -3.98
CA PHE A 100 -8.78 0.10 -4.38
C PHE A 100 -8.15 -0.90 -5.35
N THR A 101 -7.89 -0.49 -6.60
CA THR A 101 -7.59 -1.44 -7.70
C THR A 101 -6.19 -1.33 -8.30
N ALA A 102 -5.49 -0.21 -8.11
CA ALA A 102 -4.21 0.07 -8.75
C ALA A 102 -3.02 -0.09 -7.76
N ILE A 103 -2.98 -1.25 -7.09
CA ILE A 103 -1.92 -1.62 -6.16
C ILE A 103 -1.00 -2.65 -6.83
N CYS A 104 0.29 -2.34 -6.93
CA CYS A 104 1.33 -3.29 -7.36
C CYS A 104 2.25 -3.64 -6.19
N LEU A 105 2.44 -4.95 -5.98
CA LEU A 105 3.39 -5.56 -5.06
C LEU A 105 4.44 -6.35 -5.86
N SER A 106 5.73 -6.02 -5.76
CA SER A 106 6.75 -6.72 -6.54
C SER A 106 7.97 -7.05 -5.70
N ASN A 107 8.41 -8.31 -5.70
CA ASN A 107 9.61 -8.75 -4.98
C ASN A 107 9.55 -8.37 -3.48
N LEU A 108 8.56 -8.91 -2.78
CA LEU A 108 8.39 -8.74 -1.33
C LEU A 108 8.66 -10.07 -0.62
N SER A 109 9.40 -10.04 0.48
CA SER A 109 9.70 -11.25 1.27
C SER A 109 9.62 -10.94 2.76
N PHE A 110 8.54 -11.39 3.41
CA PHE A 110 8.28 -11.18 4.84
C PHE A 110 8.34 -12.51 5.60
N SER A 111 9.27 -12.61 6.54
CA SER A 111 9.32 -13.70 7.52
C SER A 111 8.34 -13.41 8.64
N ILE A 112 7.26 -14.18 8.69
CA ILE A 112 6.20 -14.03 9.70
C ILE A 112 6.62 -14.69 11.01
N THR A 113 6.46 -13.99 12.14
CA THR A 113 6.59 -14.62 13.47
C THR A 113 5.41 -15.53 13.71
N ASP A 114 5.67 -16.79 14.08
CA ASP A 114 4.68 -17.84 14.29
C ASP A 114 3.64 -17.46 15.36
N SER A 115 2.60 -16.74 14.97
CA SER A 115 1.42 -16.48 15.79
C SER A 115 0.27 -17.32 15.26
N ALA A 116 -0.09 -18.33 16.04
CA ALA A 116 -0.87 -19.52 15.71
C ALA A 116 -2.25 -19.34 15.04
N TYR A 117 -2.71 -18.12 14.67
CA TYR A 117 -4.10 -17.89 14.28
C TYR A 117 -4.38 -16.76 13.26
N SER A 118 -3.39 -16.15 12.59
CA SER A 118 -3.66 -15.11 11.58
C SER A 118 -3.15 -15.48 10.20
N THR A 119 -4.01 -15.39 9.18
CA THR A 119 -3.58 -15.36 7.79
C THR A 119 -2.61 -14.18 7.61
N PRO A 120 -1.47 -14.34 6.91
CA PRO A 120 -0.52 -13.25 6.74
C PRO A 120 -1.13 -12.02 6.04
N TRP A 121 -2.18 -12.25 5.26
CA TRP A 121 -2.91 -11.21 4.54
C TRP A 121 -4.40 -11.22 4.91
N SER A 122 -4.99 -10.03 4.92
CA SER A 122 -6.44 -9.81 5.00
C SER A 122 -6.82 -8.77 3.95
N CYS A 123 -7.69 -9.14 3.01
CA CYS A 123 -8.09 -8.30 1.89
C CYS A 123 -9.60 -8.17 1.81
N SER A 124 -10.09 -6.97 1.51
CA SER A 124 -11.51 -6.69 1.23
C SER A 124 -11.64 -5.46 0.33
N ASN A 125 -12.48 -5.50 -0.69
CA ASN A 125 -12.70 -4.36 -1.61
C ASN A 125 -11.39 -3.82 -2.19
N VAL A 126 -10.51 -4.73 -2.59
CA VAL A 126 -9.24 -4.39 -3.26
C VAL A 126 -9.02 -5.30 -4.45
N SER A 127 -8.26 -4.83 -5.42
CA SER A 127 -7.63 -5.66 -6.44
C SER A 127 -6.26 -5.07 -6.80
N GLY A 128 -5.43 -5.87 -7.45
CA GLY A 128 -4.11 -5.41 -7.82
C GLY A 128 -3.25 -6.49 -8.45
N TYR A 129 -1.95 -6.22 -8.51
CA TYR A 129 -0.97 -7.11 -9.09
C TYR A 129 0.11 -7.46 -8.08
N SER A 130 0.55 -8.71 -8.12
CA SER A 130 1.65 -9.20 -7.31
C SER A 130 2.57 -10.10 -8.13
N GLU A 131 3.87 -9.93 -7.95
CA GLU A 131 4.92 -10.75 -8.54
C GLU A 131 6.00 -11.03 -7.50
N SER A 132 6.38 -12.30 -7.33
CA SER A 132 7.44 -12.69 -6.39
C SER A 132 7.20 -12.15 -4.97
N VAL A 133 6.00 -12.39 -4.44
CA VAL A 133 5.60 -11.97 -3.08
C VAL A 133 5.52 -13.20 -2.16
N PHE A 134 6.21 -13.14 -1.03
CA PHE A 134 6.16 -14.12 0.04
C PHE A 134 5.91 -13.42 1.38
N PRO A 135 4.98 -13.91 2.24
CA PRO A 135 4.05 -15.01 2.00
C PRO A 135 3.01 -14.67 0.93
N GLU A 136 2.36 -15.69 0.38
CA GLU A 136 1.40 -15.56 -0.72
C GLU A 136 0.26 -14.56 -0.37
N PRO A 137 0.06 -13.48 -1.17
CA PRO A 137 -1.03 -12.53 -0.97
C PRO A 137 -2.43 -13.11 -1.25
N CYS A 138 -3.46 -12.30 -1.01
CA CYS A 138 -4.84 -12.66 -1.35
C CYS A 138 -5.03 -12.81 -2.87
N SER A 139 -5.98 -13.64 -3.31
CA SER A 139 -6.24 -13.92 -4.73
C SER A 139 -6.62 -12.68 -5.54
N GLU A 140 -7.21 -11.67 -4.88
CA GLU A 140 -7.59 -10.38 -5.47
C GLU A 140 -6.39 -9.55 -5.96
N LEU A 141 -5.19 -9.83 -5.44
CA LEU A 141 -3.94 -9.17 -5.83
C LEU A 141 -3.20 -9.92 -6.95
N TYR A 142 -3.85 -10.87 -7.62
CA TYR A 142 -3.31 -11.62 -8.76
C TYR A 142 -4.05 -11.29 -10.06
N THR A 143 -4.08 -10.01 -10.45
CA THR A 143 -4.66 -9.67 -11.74
C THR A 143 -3.75 -10.17 -12.88
N SER A 144 -4.22 -11.19 -13.60
CA SER A 144 -3.58 -11.69 -14.82
C SER A 144 -3.68 -10.64 -15.93
N SER A 145 -2.62 -9.87 -16.19
CA SER A 145 -2.61 -9.01 -17.37
C SER A 145 -1.33 -9.19 -18.20
N SER A 146 -1.53 -9.23 -19.52
CA SER A 146 -0.57 -9.56 -20.57
C SER A 146 0.32 -8.40 -21.00
N ASN A 147 0.46 -7.35 -20.19
CA ASN A 147 1.22 -6.14 -20.53
C ASN A 147 2.35 -5.88 -19.53
N SER A 148 3.54 -5.61 -20.05
CA SER A 148 4.82 -5.53 -19.34
C SER A 148 5.02 -4.29 -18.45
N SER A 149 3.95 -3.57 -18.06
CA SER A 149 4.05 -2.28 -17.33
C SER A 149 2.99 -2.09 -16.24
N ILE A 150 2.62 -3.18 -15.53
CA ILE A 150 1.55 -3.16 -14.52
C ILE A 150 1.91 -2.27 -13.32
N CYS A 151 3.19 -2.22 -12.96
CA CYS A 151 3.66 -1.42 -11.85
C CYS A 151 4.05 -0.03 -12.33
N PHE A 152 3.44 0.97 -11.72
CA PHE A 152 3.79 2.37 -11.96
C PHE A 152 5.24 2.63 -11.58
N SER A 153 5.93 3.41 -12.40
CA SER A 153 7.26 3.93 -12.08
C SER A 153 7.28 5.42 -12.35
N LEU A 154 7.89 6.17 -11.44
CA LEU A 154 8.12 7.58 -11.67
C LEU A 154 9.25 7.75 -12.70
N PRO A 155 9.19 8.77 -13.57
CA PRO A 155 10.33 9.14 -14.39
C PRO A 155 11.54 9.39 -13.50
N SER A 156 12.69 8.80 -13.84
CA SER A 156 13.93 9.04 -13.11
C SER A 156 14.30 10.52 -13.21
N TYR A 157 14.14 11.26 -12.11
CA TYR A 157 14.73 12.59 -11.98
C TYR A 157 16.25 12.42 -11.92
N SER A 158 16.89 12.54 -13.09
CA SER A 158 18.33 12.76 -13.15
C SER A 158 18.57 14.14 -12.57
N ALA A 159 18.87 14.21 -11.27
CA ALA A 159 19.50 15.41 -10.72
C ALA A 159 20.78 15.61 -11.53
N LEU A 160 20.77 16.59 -12.44
CA LEU A 160 22.00 17.09 -13.02
C LEU A 160 22.82 17.58 -11.84
N ALA A 161 23.84 16.82 -11.47
CA ALA A 161 24.88 17.29 -10.58
C ALA A 161 25.50 18.51 -11.27
N VAL A 162 25.06 19.71 -10.87
CA VAL A 162 25.72 20.94 -11.25
C VAL A 162 27.02 20.94 -10.45
N ALA A 163 28.11 20.58 -11.13
CA ALA A 163 29.47 20.71 -10.63
C ALA A 163 29.90 22.17 -10.56
#